data_AF-A0AA42Q0B5-F1
#
_entry.id   AF-A0AA42Q0B5-F1
#
_cell.length_a   1.000
_cell.length_b   1.000
_cell.length_c   1.000
_cell.angle_alpha   90.00
_cell.angle_beta   90.00
_cell.angle_gamma   90.00
#
_symmetry.space_group_name_H-M   'P 1'
#
loop_
_entity.id
_entity.type
_entity.pdbx_description
1 polymer ?
#
loop_
_entity_poly.entity_id
_entity_poly.type
_entity_poly.pdbx_seq_one_letter_code
_entity_poly.pdbx_strand_id
1 'polypeptide(L)'
;MNLNGTQQFSEALQVVIGRLNADLREATNKVEHLPASEWQSQHGRALLNREQELHTAWVVLHGMQTTQATSTAAAKAPTAWRAAQ
;
A
#
# COMPACT_ATOMS: atom_id res chain seq x y z
N MET A 1 18.28 17.26 10.97
CA MET A 1 17.50 16.30 10.15
C MET A 1 16.34 17.05 9.52
N ASN A 2 16.19 16.99 8.19
CA ASN A 2 15.21 17.76 7.44
C ASN A 2 13.82 17.08 7.53
N LEU A 3 13.08 17.37 8.60
CA LEU A 3 11.76 16.82 8.91
C LEU A 3 10.71 17.07 7.79
N ASN A 4 10.95 18.09 6.96
CA ASN A 4 10.04 18.49 5.88
C ASN A 4 9.99 17.45 4.74
N GLY A 5 11.13 16.85 4.38
CA GLY A 5 11.18 15.85 3.31
C GLY A 5 10.52 14.52 3.69
N THR A 6 10.66 14.09 4.95
CA THR A 6 10.02 12.86 5.46
C THR A 6 8.50 13.00 5.55
N GLN A 7 8.00 14.19 5.91
CA GLN A 7 6.57 14.45 6.02
C GLN A 7 5.90 14.50 4.65
N GLN A 8 6.51 15.21 3.68
CA GLN A 8 6.05 15.25 2.29
C GLN A 8 6.01 13.86 1.64
N PHE A 9 7.03 13.04 1.89
CA PHE A 9 7.04 11.66 1.40
C PHE A 9 5.92 10.82 2.02
N SER A 10 5.65 10.97 3.32
CA SER A 10 4.58 10.23 4.01
C SER A 10 3.19 10.59 3.48
N GLU A 11 2.94 11.89 3.28
CA GLU A 11 1.68 12.40 2.70
C GLU A 11 1.50 11.89 1.26
N ALA A 12 2.55 11.95 0.44
CA ALA A 12 2.52 11.41 -0.92
C ALA A 12 2.25 9.89 -0.92
N LEU A 13 2.91 9.14 -0.04
CA LEU A 13 2.71 7.69 0.10
C LEU A 13 1.26 7.36 0.48
N GLN A 14 0.67 8.12 1.41
CA GLN A 14 -0.72 7.93 1.82
C GLN A 14 -1.71 8.17 0.67
N VAL A 15 -1.49 9.20 -0.16
CA VAL A 15 -2.33 9.47 -1.34
C VAL A 15 -2.22 8.34 -2.36
N VAL A 16 -1.00 7.86 -2.63
CA VAL A 16 -0.78 6.74 -3.56
C VAL A 16 -1.44 5.46 -3.08
N ILE A 17 -1.30 5.11 -1.80
CA ILE A 17 -1.96 3.94 -1.20
C ILE A 17 -3.48 4.06 -1.29
N GLY A 18 -4.03 5.25 -1.03
CA GLY A 18 -5.46 5.50 -1.14
C GLY A 18 -6.01 5.26 -2.55
N ARG A 19 -5.32 5.76 -3.59
CA ARG A 19 -5.69 5.53 -4.99
C ARG A 19 -5.56 4.06 -5.38
N LEU A 20 -4.45 3.44 -5.00
CA LEU A 20 -4.19 2.03 -5.29
C LEU A 20 -5.25 1.11 -4.67
N ASN A 21 -5.70 1.42 -3.44
CA ASN A 21 -6.76 0.67 -2.79
C ASN A 21 -8.13 0.84 -3.49
N ALA A 22 -8.41 2.02 -4.03
CA ALA A 22 -9.62 2.25 -4.82
C ALA A 22 -9.59 1.44 -6.13
N ASP A 23 -8.48 1.48 -6.86
CA ASP A 23 -8.28 0.72 -8.10
C ASP A 23 -8.35 -0.79 -7.84
N LEU A 24 -7.73 -1.27 -6.75
CA LEU A 24 -7.79 -2.67 -6.34
C LEU A 24 -9.24 -3.09 -6.06
N ARG A 25 -9.99 -2.32 -5.26
CA ARG A 25 -11.40 -2.61 -4.98
C ARG A 25 -12.23 -2.67 -6.26
N GLU A 26 -12.00 -1.75 -7.20
CA GLU A 26 -12.68 -1.79 -8.49
C GLU A 26 -12.34 -3.05 -9.29
N ALA A 27 -11.06 -3.42 -9.36
CA ALA A 27 -10.60 -4.62 -10.06
C ALA A 27 -11.17 -5.90 -9.43
N THR A 28 -11.12 -6.02 -8.09
CA THR A 28 -11.71 -7.14 -7.34
C THR A 28 -13.21 -7.25 -7.61
N ASN A 29 -13.95 -6.14 -7.55
CA ASN A 29 -15.39 -6.15 -7.85
C ASN A 29 -15.68 -6.61 -9.28
N LYS A 30 -14.87 -6.21 -10.27
CA LYS A 30 -15.01 -6.68 -11.65
C LYS A 30 -14.70 -8.18 -11.78
N VAL A 31 -13.71 -8.68 -11.06
CA VAL A 31 -13.38 -10.13 -11.02
C VAL A 31 -14.53 -10.92 -10.40
N GLU A 32 -15.09 -10.46 -9.28
CA GLU A 32 -16.22 -11.12 -8.59
C GLU A 32 -17.45 -11.24 -9.49
N HIS A 33 -17.66 -10.26 -10.37
CA HIS A 33 -18.78 -10.23 -11.32
C HIS A 33 -18.40 -10.75 -12.71
N LEU A 34 -17.21 -11.34 -12.89
CA LEU A 34 -16.76 -11.87 -14.18
C LEU A 34 -17.59 -13.11 -14.54
N PRO A 35 -18.32 -13.11 -15.67
CA PRO A 35 -19.13 -14.26 -16.08
C PRO A 35 -18.26 -15.50 -16.25
N ALA A 36 -18.75 -16.68 -15.84
CA ALA A 36 -18.00 -17.94 -15.91
C ALA A 36 -17.39 -18.22 -17.30
N SER A 37 -18.09 -17.86 -18.37
CA SER A 37 -17.62 -18.00 -19.76
C SER A 37 -16.39 -17.14 -20.09
N GLU A 38 -16.17 -16.04 -19.37
CA GLU A 38 -15.08 -15.10 -19.61
C GLU A 38 -13.81 -15.42 -18.81
N TRP A 39 -13.85 -16.36 -17.85
CA TRP A 39 -12.68 -16.69 -17.00
C TRP A 39 -11.47 -17.14 -17.81
N GLN A 40 -11.71 -17.87 -18.90
CA GLN A 40 -10.66 -18.35 -19.81
C GLN A 40 -10.50 -17.44 -21.04
N SER A 41 -11.22 -16.33 -21.11
CA SER A 41 -11.02 -15.37 -22.20
C SER A 41 -9.74 -14.58 -21.97
N GLN A 42 -9.27 -13.92 -23.03
CA GLN A 42 -8.14 -12.98 -22.90
C GLN A 42 -8.50 -11.83 -21.94
N HIS A 43 -9.75 -11.39 -21.95
CA HIS A 43 -10.23 -10.32 -21.09
C HIS A 43 -10.24 -10.74 -19.61
N GLY A 44 -10.80 -11.92 -19.29
CA GLY A 44 -10.80 -12.43 -17.92
C GLY A 44 -9.40 -12.61 -17.34
N ARG A 45 -8.49 -13.20 -18.13
CA ARG A 45 -7.06 -13.31 -17.73
C ARG A 45 -6.40 -11.96 -17.48
N ALA A 46 -6.64 -10.97 -18.34
CA ALA A 46 -6.07 -9.64 -18.16
C ALA A 46 -6.59 -8.95 -16.89
N LEU A 47 -7.88 -9.13 -16.58
CA LEU A 47 -8.48 -8.57 -15.39
C LEU A 47 -7.94 -9.22 -14.11
N LEU A 48 -7.80 -10.55 -14.08
CA LEU A 48 -7.19 -11.28 -12.96
C LEU A 48 -5.73 -10.86 -12.73
N ASN A 49 -4.94 -10.76 -13.80
CA ASN A 49 -3.56 -10.27 -13.70
C ASN A 49 -3.50 -8.84 -13.15
N ARG A 50 -4.40 -7.97 -13.60
CA ARG A 50 -4.46 -6.59 -13.12
C ARG A 50 -4.82 -6.51 -11.64
N GLU A 51 -5.79 -7.30 -11.19
CA GLU A 51 -6.15 -7.41 -9.77
C GLU A 51 -4.95 -7.86 -8.94
N GLN A 52 -4.23 -8.89 -9.40
CA GLN A 52 -3.08 -9.41 -8.70
C GLN A 52 -1.90 -8.41 -8.65
N GLU A 53 -1.61 -7.70 -9.74
CA GLU A 53 -0.61 -6.63 -9.77
C GLU A 53 -0.94 -5.51 -8.77
N LEU A 54 -2.20 -5.09 -8.73
CA LEU A 54 -2.68 -4.07 -7.80
C LEU A 54 -2.55 -4.54 -6.35
N HIS A 55 -2.91 -5.79 -6.07
CA HIS A 55 -2.78 -6.39 -4.75
C HIS A 55 -1.31 -6.47 -4.30
N THR A 56 -0.41 -6.93 -5.17
CA THR A 56 1.03 -6.97 -4.88
C THR A 56 1.59 -5.57 -4.59
N ALA A 57 1.25 -4.57 -5.42
CA ALA A 57 1.66 -3.20 -5.19
C ALA A 57 1.12 -2.66 -3.85
N TRP A 58 -0.12 -3.00 -3.50
CA TRP A 58 -0.75 -2.56 -2.26
C TRP A 58 -0.04 -3.13 -1.04
N VAL A 59 0.25 -4.44 -1.04
CA VAL A 59 0.98 -5.10 0.04
C VAL A 59 2.35 -4.44 0.27
N VAL A 60 3.10 -4.14 -0.81
CA VAL A 60 4.41 -3.50 -0.70
C VAL A 60 4.31 -2.09 -0.13
N LEU A 61 3.44 -1.24 -0.68
CA LEU A 61 3.34 0.15 -0.26
C LEU A 61 2.76 0.29 1.16
N HIS A 62 1.79 -0.55 1.52
CA HIS A 62 1.26 -0.60 2.89
C HIS A 62 2.35 -1.08 3.87
N GLY A 63 3.18 -2.05 3.47
CA GLY A 63 4.37 -2.46 4.23
C GLY A 63 5.38 -1.33 4.45
N MET A 64 5.60 -0.49 3.43
CA MET A 64 6.46 0.69 3.56
C MET A 64 5.87 1.74 4.52
N GLN A 65 4.56 1.99 4.45
CA GLN A 65 3.87 2.93 5.33
C GLN A 65 3.93 2.49 6.80
N THR A 66 3.67 1.22 7.07
CA THR A 66 3.71 0.64 8.42
C THR A 66 5.13 0.63 9.00
N THR A 67 6.14 0.30 8.18
CA THR A 67 7.54 0.38 8.58
C THR A 67 7.94 1.82 8.89
N GLN A 68 7.53 2.79 8.08
CA GLN A 68 7.79 4.21 8.32
C GLN A 68 7.08 4.74 9.57
N ALA A 69 5.83 4.34 9.83
CA ALA A 69 5.11 4.70 11.05
C ALA A 69 5.86 4.18 12.29
N THR A 70 6.39 2.96 12.22
CA THR A 70 7.19 2.34 13.28
C THR A 70 8.55 3.06 13.47
N SER A 71 9.26 3.41 12.40
CA SER A 71 10.50 4.17 12.47
C SER A 71 10.29 5.59 13.02
N THR A 72 9.17 6.24 12.68
CA THR A 72 8.83 7.58 13.17
C THR A 72 8.43 7.55 14.65
N ALA A 73 7.73 6.50 15.10
CA ALA A 73 7.42 6.27 16.51
C ALA A 73 8.67 5.95 17.33
N ALA A 74 9.60 5.15 16.80
CA ALA A 74 10.89 4.88 17.43
C ALA A 74 11.78 6.13 17.53
N ALA A 75 11.73 7.03 16.54
CA ALA A 75 12.42 8.32 16.59
C ALA A 75 11.79 9.33 17.56
N LYS A 76 10.52 9.14 17.95
CA LYS A 76 9.78 9.96 18.93
C LYS A 76 9.74 9.36 20.34
N ALA A 77 10.25 8.14 20.53
CA ALA A 77 10.41 7.59 21.86
C ALA A 77 11.38 8.51 22.65
N PRO A 78 10.99 9.04 23.82
CA PRO A 78 11.90 9.84 24.61
C PRO A 78 13.13 8.99 24.90
N THR A 79 14.32 9.59 24.77
CA THR A 79 15.60 8.98 25.06
C THR A 79 15.76 8.76 26.58
N ALA A 80 14.83 8.04 27.20
CA ALA A 80 14.87 7.67 28.61
C ALA A 80 15.83 6.48 28.85
N TRP A 81 16.26 5.78 27.80
CA TRP A 81 17.11 4.58 27.93
C TRP A 81 18.62 4.88 28.00
N ARG A 82 19.07 6.11 27.75
CA ARG A 82 20.50 6.48 27.90
C ARG A 82 20.85 7.10 29.26
N ALA A 83 19.90 7.19 30.19
CA ALA A 83 20.14 7.70 31.55
C ALA A 83 20.49 6.59 32.57
N ALA A 84 20.60 5.34 32.13
CA ALA A 84 20.99 4.20 32.97
C ALA A 84 22.39 3.66 32.57
N GLN A 85 23.38 4.55 32.51
CA GLN A 85 24.80 4.19 32.59
C GLN A 85 25.39 4.82 33.84
#